data_AF-A0A497T8E7-F1
#
_entry.id   AF-A0A497T8E7-F1
#
_cell.length_a   1.000
_cell.length_b   1.000
_cell.length_c   1.000
_cell.angle_alpha   90.00
_cell.angle_beta   90.00
_cell.angle_gamma   90.00
#
_symmetry.space_group_name_H-M   'P 1'
#
loop_
_entity.id
_entity.type
_entity.pdbx_description
1 polymer ?
#
loop_
_entity_poly.entity_id
_entity_poly.type
_entity_poly.pdbx_seq_one_letter_code
_entity_poly.pdbx_strand_id
1 'polypeptide(L)'
;MEQECIRKLGGERMKKRISSVVVIASIVAVITSVLVVSALQDPYPMDGYVKDKAGNVISGANVSFTNINTSETIYDDTSTSGWYSQDAANFPSGYQNGHIIQYNVTYNGTEYLNDSYSFVINTTIGSNTVNITLDRAPSAPTSPSDLGMHVTDHTPTITWTKGTDPDTGDTVTTYVYIGTTSTPTTEEGHTTGTTLDLGNTVTLSDGVTYYYRLRSHDGERWSDYTTSVQFRMNSKPTVSDVAITPGTAYTNTDLTGSGTYSDAEGDTESSSTYKWFKNGIEISGVTTTTLASANFVKGDQIIFQYTPNDGYEAGTPVNSSPITIANTAPVLVSIGDKTINDKEQLSISLSATDIDADDGVDTLTFSCNRTDLFTDFDPSTGTGTWTPFYNQTGIYHVDFGVSDGTTSDNETITITVNDVTFDTELTDGWNLIAWVAETNGTAGEFASMIPNVAYITEKNLTTGNYVNFNPSAPTENNFTVVKGRGYYVKVIATTTLARSRIDDATYTTVLPAGWSIFGWTNATNMTAEQVANDIGSNCQYLTMRDPATGNYINFNPANPAENNFNLTLGTAYYVKVSSETTWIRNA
;
A
#
# COMPACT_ATOMS: atom_id res chain seq x y z
N MET A 1 40.06 -18.55 75.29
CA MET A 1 39.18 -19.09 76.33
C MET A 1 38.40 -20.22 75.67
N GLU A 2 38.97 -21.42 75.51
CA GLU A 2 39.23 -22.44 76.57
C GLU A 2 37.97 -23.28 76.85
N GLN A 3 38.03 -24.60 77.07
CA GLN A 3 39.17 -25.44 77.51
C GLN A 3 38.96 -26.94 77.16
N GLU A 4 40.05 -27.73 77.04
CA GLU A 4 40.18 -29.15 77.51
C GLU A 4 39.33 -30.32 76.93
N CYS A 5 39.66 -31.64 77.11
CA CYS A 5 40.94 -32.34 77.35
C CYS A 5 40.87 -33.86 76.96
N ILE A 6 41.99 -34.57 77.12
CA ILE A 6 42.25 -36.00 76.79
C ILE A 6 41.97 -36.95 77.97
N ARG A 7 41.57 -38.21 77.73
CA ARG A 7 41.95 -39.32 78.64
C ARG A 7 42.03 -40.73 78.03
N LYS A 8 43.11 -41.47 78.38
CA LYS A 8 43.31 -42.92 78.19
C LYS A 8 42.80 -43.74 79.39
N LEU A 9 42.63 -45.06 79.20
CA LEU A 9 42.74 -46.19 80.16
C LEU A 9 42.53 -47.51 79.36
N GLY A 10 43.08 -48.70 79.66
CA GLY A 10 44.06 -49.12 80.66
C GLY A 10 43.56 -50.26 81.58
N GLY A 11 43.94 -51.53 81.36
CA GLY A 11 43.55 -52.68 82.20
C GLY A 11 44.07 -54.06 81.74
N GLU A 12 44.11 -55.07 82.63
CA GLU A 12 44.83 -56.35 82.46
C GLU A 12 44.04 -57.65 82.83
N ARG A 13 44.40 -58.77 82.17
CA ARG A 13 44.57 -60.18 82.66
C ARG A 13 43.41 -61.10 83.17
N MET A 14 43.21 -62.17 82.38
CA MET A 14 43.37 -63.63 82.69
C MET A 14 42.46 -64.48 83.65
N LYS A 15 41.99 -65.60 83.07
CA LYS A 15 41.97 -67.03 83.55
C LYS A 15 41.09 -67.51 84.73
N LYS A 16 40.33 -68.61 84.50
CA LYS A 16 40.06 -69.81 85.38
C LYS A 16 38.97 -70.74 84.75
N ARG A 17 38.79 -72.05 85.05
CA ARG A 17 39.56 -73.12 85.78
C ARG A 17 38.93 -74.54 85.54
N ILE A 18 39.35 -75.53 86.37
CA ILE A 18 38.90 -76.96 86.55
C ILE A 18 39.90 -77.95 85.89
N SER A 19 40.30 -79.13 86.43
CA SER A 19 40.40 -79.77 87.78
C SER A 19 41.18 -81.11 87.64
N SER A 20 41.63 -81.89 88.65
CA SER A 20 42.04 -81.74 90.08
C SER A 20 42.63 -83.10 90.56
N VAL A 21 42.93 -83.28 91.87
CA VAL A 21 43.35 -84.55 92.57
C VAL A 21 44.87 -84.89 92.48
N VAL A 22 45.34 -85.77 93.37
CA VAL A 22 46.56 -85.62 94.20
C VAL A 22 46.94 -87.00 94.83
N VAL A 23 48.18 -87.41 95.13
CA VAL A 23 49.57 -86.92 94.85
C VAL A 23 50.63 -87.98 95.28
N ILE A 24 51.91 -87.81 94.92
CA ILE A 24 53.15 -88.50 95.42
C ILE A 24 53.33 -90.00 95.04
N ALA A 25 54.50 -90.49 94.58
CA ALA A 25 55.69 -89.87 93.99
C ALA A 25 56.65 -90.92 93.34
N SER A 26 57.65 -90.41 92.60
CA SER A 26 59.03 -90.95 92.44
C SER A 26 59.44 -91.87 91.26
N ILE A 27 60.10 -91.24 90.27
CA ILE A 27 61.32 -91.65 89.52
C ILE A 27 61.21 -92.78 88.46
N VAL A 28 61.60 -92.47 87.20
CA VAL A 28 62.61 -93.16 86.33
C VAL A 28 62.37 -92.83 84.83
N ALA A 29 63.30 -92.05 84.22
CA ALA A 29 63.74 -92.13 82.79
C ALA A 29 62.70 -91.80 81.64
N VAL A 30 63.01 -91.62 80.33
CA VAL A 30 64.29 -91.40 79.58
C VAL A 30 64.06 -90.86 78.14
N ILE A 31 65.13 -90.33 77.51
CA ILE A 31 65.36 -90.10 76.05
C ILE A 31 64.70 -88.91 75.31
N THR A 32 65.29 -88.59 74.16
CA THR A 32 65.27 -87.34 73.39
C THR A 32 64.55 -87.44 72.04
N SER A 33 64.13 -86.29 71.50
CA SER A 33 64.15 -86.04 70.06
C SER A 33 64.43 -84.55 69.79
N VAL A 34 65.18 -84.26 68.72
CA VAL A 34 65.38 -82.90 68.22
C VAL A 34 64.31 -82.64 67.18
N LEU A 35 63.59 -81.52 67.29
CA LEU A 35 62.78 -81.00 66.20
C LEU A 35 63.54 -79.87 65.50
N VAL A 36 63.73 -80.00 64.20
CA VAL A 36 64.04 -78.87 63.32
C VAL A 36 62.77 -78.04 63.23
N VAL A 37 62.84 -76.76 63.61
CA VAL A 37 61.81 -75.81 63.19
C VAL A 37 62.05 -75.51 61.73
N SER A 38 61.25 -76.14 60.86
CA SER A 38 61.18 -75.77 59.45
C SER A 38 60.86 -74.28 59.34
N ALA A 39 61.53 -73.58 58.42
CA ALA A 39 61.12 -72.23 58.06
C ALA A 39 59.65 -72.23 57.61
N LEU A 40 58.90 -71.20 57.97
CA LEU A 40 57.65 -70.87 57.27
C LEU A 40 58.06 -70.32 55.90
N GLN A 41 58.27 -71.25 54.97
CA GLN A 41 58.83 -71.01 53.64
C GLN A 41 57.74 -71.11 52.55
N ASP A 42 56.56 -70.58 52.85
CA ASP A 42 55.51 -70.31 51.87
C ASP A 42 55.19 -68.81 51.97
N PRO A 43 55.44 -68.01 50.91
CA PRO A 43 55.07 -66.60 50.91
C PRO A 43 53.54 -66.50 50.73
N TYR A 44 52.85 -65.96 51.73
CA TYR A 44 51.38 -65.93 51.73
C TYR A 44 50.82 -65.29 50.44
N PRO A 45 49.82 -65.91 49.80
CA PRO A 45 49.23 -65.37 48.59
C PRO A 45 48.56 -64.03 48.88
N MET A 46 48.53 -63.20 47.84
CA MET A 46 47.57 -62.12 47.73
C MET A 46 46.28 -62.70 47.18
N ASP A 47 45.15 -62.35 47.75
CA ASP A 47 43.85 -62.73 47.22
C ASP A 47 42.85 -61.58 47.31
N GLY A 48 41.75 -61.67 46.58
CA GLY A 48 40.78 -60.60 46.60
C GLY A 48 39.70 -60.73 45.54
N TYR A 49 38.79 -59.77 45.59
CA TYR A 49 37.76 -59.60 44.58
C TYR A 49 37.99 -58.27 43.88
N VAL A 50 37.75 -58.24 42.57
CA VAL A 50 37.46 -56.99 41.86
C VAL A 50 36.00 -56.63 42.15
N LYS A 51 35.75 -55.39 42.54
CA LYS A 51 34.44 -54.92 43.00
C LYS A 51 34.06 -53.58 42.41
N ASP A 52 32.77 -53.26 42.36
CA ASP A 52 32.33 -51.88 42.17
C ASP A 52 32.53 -51.05 43.46
N LYS A 53 32.30 -49.74 43.34
CA LYS A 53 32.34 -48.76 44.44
C LYS A 53 31.35 -49.08 45.59
N ALA A 54 30.28 -49.80 45.31
CA ALA A 54 29.30 -50.27 46.29
C ALA A 54 29.69 -51.60 46.97
N GLY A 55 30.76 -52.25 46.50
CA GLY A 55 31.29 -53.51 47.03
C GLY A 55 30.69 -54.78 46.43
N ASN A 56 29.86 -54.67 45.38
CA ASN A 56 29.42 -55.82 44.58
C ASN A 56 30.59 -56.36 43.76
N VAL A 57 30.62 -57.66 43.49
CA VAL A 57 31.76 -58.31 42.84
C VAL A 57 31.61 -58.31 41.32
N ILE A 58 32.67 -57.94 40.60
CA ILE A 58 32.73 -57.87 39.14
C ILE A 58 33.48 -59.09 38.60
N SER A 59 32.81 -59.88 37.76
CA SER A 59 33.36 -61.10 37.15
C SER A 59 33.91 -60.85 35.74
N GLY A 60 34.99 -61.55 35.36
CA GLY A 60 35.60 -61.42 34.04
C GLY A 60 36.51 -60.20 33.85
N ALA A 61 36.92 -59.56 34.95
CA ALA A 61 38.08 -58.67 34.96
C ALA A 61 39.38 -59.50 34.95
N ASN A 62 40.49 -58.92 34.47
CA ASN A 62 41.84 -59.48 34.58
C ASN A 62 42.66 -58.52 35.43
N VAL A 63 43.46 -59.03 36.37
CA VAL A 63 44.31 -58.22 37.26
C VAL A 63 45.75 -58.53 36.94
N SER A 64 46.57 -57.50 36.70
CA SER A 64 48.00 -57.68 36.48
C SER A 64 48.81 -57.04 37.59
N PHE A 65 49.66 -57.81 38.26
CA PHE A 65 50.54 -57.32 39.31
C PHE A 65 51.94 -57.06 38.75
N THR A 66 52.48 -55.87 39.04
CA THR A 66 53.85 -55.48 38.69
C THR A 66 54.64 -55.17 39.95
N ASN A 67 55.79 -55.82 40.11
CA ASN A 67 56.76 -55.50 41.15
C ASN A 67 57.63 -54.33 40.67
N ILE A 68 57.38 -53.11 41.17
CA ILE A 68 58.06 -51.89 40.72
C ILE A 68 59.59 -51.97 40.94
N ASN A 69 60.05 -52.75 41.92
CA ASN A 69 61.48 -52.88 42.23
C ASN A 69 62.25 -53.81 41.27
N THR A 70 61.56 -54.70 40.54
CA THR A 70 62.19 -55.64 39.59
C THR A 70 61.69 -55.49 38.15
N SER A 71 60.62 -54.72 37.94
CA SER A 71 59.88 -54.61 36.67
C SER A 71 59.34 -55.93 36.14
N GLU A 72 59.14 -56.92 37.02
CA GLU A 72 58.45 -58.16 36.69
C GLU A 72 56.93 -57.93 36.74
N THR A 73 56.21 -58.38 35.71
CA THR A 73 54.75 -58.32 35.62
C THR A 73 54.18 -59.71 35.40
N ILE A 74 53.05 -59.99 36.05
CA ILE A 74 52.25 -61.21 35.92
C ILE A 74 50.77 -60.84 35.71
N TYR A 75 49.97 -61.80 35.22
CA TYR A 75 48.56 -61.60 34.88
C TYR A 75 47.71 -62.73 35.47
N ASP A 76 46.70 -62.36 36.24
CA ASP A 76 45.71 -63.25 36.86
C ASP A 76 44.31 -62.97 36.28
N ASP A 77 43.64 -64.01 35.80
CA ASP A 77 42.25 -63.92 35.33
C ASP A 77 41.28 -64.01 36.52
N THR A 78 40.31 -63.08 36.64
CA THR A 78 39.24 -63.30 37.63
C THR A 78 38.28 -64.35 37.09
N SER A 79 38.07 -65.39 37.87
CA SER A 79 37.07 -66.40 37.54
C SER A 79 35.65 -65.79 37.47
N THR A 80 34.65 -66.58 37.07
CA THR A 80 33.25 -66.13 37.02
C THR A 80 32.67 -65.69 38.38
N SER A 81 33.39 -65.90 39.49
CA SER A 81 33.07 -65.34 40.81
C SER A 81 33.75 -64.00 41.12
N GLY A 82 34.47 -63.38 40.18
CA GLY A 82 35.17 -62.09 40.34
C GLY A 82 36.32 -62.09 41.35
N TRP A 83 36.74 -63.27 41.78
CA TRP A 83 37.88 -63.50 42.67
C TRP A 83 39.16 -63.79 41.87
N TYR A 84 40.29 -63.28 42.37
CA TYR A 84 41.65 -63.58 41.93
C TYR A 84 42.50 -64.02 43.14
N SER A 85 43.58 -64.76 42.89
CA SER A 85 44.61 -65.02 43.89
C SER A 85 45.96 -65.36 43.25
N GLN A 86 47.03 -64.89 43.89
CA GLN A 86 48.36 -64.78 43.33
C GLN A 86 49.41 -65.11 44.41
N ASP A 87 50.16 -66.20 44.21
CA ASP A 87 51.24 -66.69 45.08
C ASP A 87 52.59 -66.08 44.66
N ALA A 88 53.37 -65.55 45.61
CA ALA A 88 54.64 -64.89 45.30
C ALA A 88 55.67 -65.79 44.59
N ALA A 89 55.52 -67.13 44.65
CA ALA A 89 56.31 -68.07 43.86
C ALA A 89 56.17 -67.88 42.34
N ASN A 90 55.10 -67.22 41.87
CA ASN A 90 54.88 -66.91 40.46
C ASN A 90 55.71 -65.70 39.96
N PHE A 91 56.25 -64.88 40.86
CA PHE A 91 57.25 -63.86 40.50
C PHE A 91 58.64 -64.51 40.41
N PRO A 92 59.38 -64.39 39.28
CA PRO A 92 60.68 -65.06 39.13
C PRO A 92 61.73 -64.67 40.18
N SER A 93 61.66 -63.46 40.74
CA SER A 93 62.51 -63.00 41.86
C SER A 93 61.91 -63.22 43.26
N GLY A 94 60.63 -63.58 43.35
CA GLY A 94 59.86 -63.68 44.60
C GLY A 94 59.58 -62.33 45.31
N TYR A 95 58.89 -62.38 46.44
CA TYR A 95 58.72 -61.20 47.30
C TYR A 95 59.83 -61.08 48.35
N GLN A 96 60.35 -59.87 48.51
CA GLN A 96 61.21 -59.49 49.63
C GLN A 96 60.54 -58.37 50.45
N ASN A 97 60.87 -58.30 51.74
CA ASN A 97 60.35 -57.25 52.63
C ASN A 97 60.80 -55.85 52.16
N GLY A 98 59.85 -55.03 51.74
CA GLY A 98 60.10 -53.73 51.10
C GLY A 98 59.82 -53.67 49.59
N HIS A 99 59.46 -54.79 48.93
CA HIS A 99 58.96 -54.76 47.55
C HIS A 99 57.66 -53.95 47.47
N ILE A 100 57.53 -53.13 46.43
CA ILE A 100 56.35 -52.33 46.11
C ILE A 100 55.60 -53.02 44.97
N ILE A 101 54.39 -53.47 45.23
CA ILE A 101 53.52 -54.08 44.22
C ILE A 101 52.48 -53.05 43.75
N GLN A 102 52.42 -52.83 42.44
CA GLN A 102 51.35 -52.12 41.75
C GLN A 102 50.39 -53.14 41.13
N TYR A 103 49.12 -52.78 40.98
CA TYR A 103 48.16 -53.53 40.20
C TYR A 103 47.51 -52.65 39.14
N ASN A 104 47.22 -53.24 37.98
CA ASN A 104 46.32 -52.69 36.98
C ASN A 104 45.16 -53.70 36.79
N VAL A 105 43.97 -53.22 36.43
CA VAL A 105 42.84 -54.09 36.09
C VAL A 105 42.45 -53.87 34.63
N THR A 106 42.15 -54.92 33.89
CA THR A 106 41.56 -54.82 32.53
C THR A 106 40.20 -55.48 32.53
N TYR A 107 39.16 -54.81 32.04
CA TYR A 107 37.80 -55.34 31.96
C TYR A 107 37.19 -54.99 30.60
N ASN A 108 36.63 -55.99 29.90
CA ASN A 108 36.14 -55.90 28.52
C ASN A 108 37.12 -55.27 27.51
N GLY A 109 38.43 -55.40 27.75
CA GLY A 109 39.50 -54.84 26.90
C GLY A 109 39.91 -53.40 27.22
N THR A 110 39.21 -52.72 28.14
CA THR A 110 39.59 -51.41 28.67
C THR A 110 40.52 -51.59 29.87
N GLU A 111 41.63 -50.87 29.92
CA GLU A 111 42.52 -50.82 31.10
C GLU A 111 42.03 -49.76 32.11
N TYR A 112 42.04 -50.16 33.38
CA TYR A 112 41.65 -49.37 34.54
C TYR A 112 42.90 -49.11 35.36
N LEU A 113 43.67 -48.12 34.90
CA LEU A 113 44.83 -47.59 35.61
C LEU A 113 44.40 -46.99 36.95
N ASN A 114 45.18 -47.25 37.99
CA ASN A 114 44.90 -46.85 39.37
C ASN A 114 46.21 -46.44 40.08
N ASP A 115 46.81 -45.34 39.59
CA ASP A 115 48.21 -44.90 39.83
C ASP A 115 48.60 -44.63 41.31
N SER A 116 47.68 -44.81 42.26
CA SER A 116 47.88 -44.48 43.69
C SER A 116 47.78 -45.67 44.66
N TYR A 117 47.44 -46.88 44.20
CA TYR A 117 47.20 -48.04 45.07
C TYR A 117 48.34 -49.07 45.10
N SER A 118 49.59 -48.59 45.11
CA SER A 118 50.74 -49.45 45.43
C SER A 118 50.82 -49.74 46.94
N PHE A 119 51.26 -50.95 47.31
CA PHE A 119 51.49 -51.31 48.71
C PHE A 119 52.83 -52.04 48.91
N VAL A 120 53.36 -51.98 50.13
CA VAL A 120 54.69 -52.50 50.47
C VAL A 120 54.55 -53.88 51.13
N ILE A 121 55.25 -54.89 50.59
CA ILE A 121 55.27 -56.24 51.16
C ILE A 121 56.00 -56.23 52.51
N ASN A 122 55.33 -56.74 53.54
CA ASN A 122 55.92 -57.11 54.82
C ASN A 122 55.76 -58.61 55.06
N THR A 123 56.86 -59.36 54.98
CA THR A 123 56.86 -60.84 55.09
C THR A 123 56.69 -61.37 56.52
N THR A 124 56.39 -60.50 57.49
CA THR A 124 56.23 -60.85 58.92
C THR A 124 54.75 -60.93 59.34
N ILE A 125 53.81 -60.73 58.41
CA ILE A 125 52.36 -60.73 58.63
C ILE A 125 51.73 -61.67 57.60
N GLY A 126 50.71 -62.44 58.01
CA GLY A 126 50.02 -63.40 57.13
C GLY A 126 49.00 -62.75 56.18
N SER A 127 48.74 -63.42 55.05
CA SER A 127 47.62 -63.24 54.11
C SER A 127 47.08 -61.82 53.92
N ASN A 128 47.51 -61.14 52.86
CA ASN A 128 46.98 -59.81 52.51
C ASN A 128 45.83 -59.94 51.52
N THR A 129 44.58 -59.91 52.00
CA THR A 129 43.40 -59.80 51.14
C THR A 129 43.23 -58.37 50.63
N VAL A 130 43.41 -58.15 49.33
CA VAL A 130 43.33 -56.86 48.65
C VAL A 130 42.06 -56.82 47.80
N ASN A 131 41.00 -56.17 48.29
CA ASN A 131 39.83 -55.90 47.45
C ASN A 131 40.18 -54.71 46.53
N ILE A 132 40.02 -54.89 45.22
CA ILE A 132 40.28 -53.84 44.23
C ILE A 132 38.93 -53.23 43.84
N THR A 133 38.77 -51.93 44.06
CA THR A 133 37.64 -51.18 43.51
C THR A 133 37.92 -50.83 42.05
N LEU A 134 37.02 -51.27 41.18
CA LEU A 134 36.85 -50.79 39.83
C LEU A 134 35.85 -49.63 39.84
N ASP A 135 36.13 -48.65 39.00
CA ASP A 135 35.33 -47.46 38.76
C ASP A 135 35.12 -47.39 37.25
N ARG A 136 33.87 -47.30 36.79
CA ARG A 136 33.46 -47.56 35.40
C ARG A 136 32.71 -46.35 34.84
N ALA A 137 33.38 -45.64 33.93
CA ALA A 137 32.87 -44.43 33.28
C ALA A 137 31.37 -44.49 32.92
N PRO A 138 30.60 -43.41 33.18
CA PRO A 138 29.16 -43.36 32.98
C PRO A 138 28.80 -43.51 31.50
N SER A 139 27.55 -43.90 31.24
CA SER A 139 27.01 -43.79 29.88
C SER A 139 26.95 -42.31 29.45
N ALA A 140 27.18 -42.06 28.17
CA ALA A 140 27.03 -40.72 27.60
C ALA A 140 25.57 -40.24 27.71
N PRO A 141 25.32 -38.92 27.80
CA PRO A 141 23.99 -38.34 27.67
C PRO A 141 23.31 -38.79 26.38
N THR A 142 21.98 -38.87 26.38
CA THR A 142 21.20 -39.29 25.20
C THR A 142 20.08 -38.31 24.89
N SER A 143 19.58 -38.33 23.66
CA SER A 143 18.50 -37.45 23.18
C SER A 143 18.69 -35.95 23.52
N PRO A 144 19.82 -35.32 23.15
CA PRO A 144 19.96 -33.87 23.24
C PRO A 144 18.95 -33.17 22.31
N SER A 145 18.38 -32.06 22.76
CA SER A 145 17.30 -31.35 22.06
C SER A 145 17.78 -30.63 20.79
N ASP A 146 17.19 -30.98 19.65
CA ASP A 146 17.33 -30.21 18.41
C ASP A 146 16.73 -28.80 18.60
N LEU A 147 17.50 -27.77 18.24
CA LEU A 147 17.08 -26.36 18.27
C LEU A 147 16.65 -25.84 16.89
N GLY A 148 16.94 -26.59 15.81
CA GLY A 148 16.67 -26.19 14.43
C GLY A 148 17.66 -25.14 13.86
N MET A 149 17.27 -24.56 12.73
CA MET A 149 18.15 -23.72 11.88
C MET A 149 17.84 -22.22 11.93
N HIS A 150 16.84 -21.82 12.71
CA HIS A 150 16.32 -20.44 12.80
C HIS A 150 16.16 -20.05 14.27
N VAL A 151 17.23 -20.20 15.05
CA VAL A 151 17.24 -19.89 16.49
C VAL A 151 17.35 -18.38 16.69
N THR A 152 16.42 -17.80 17.43
CA THR A 152 16.31 -16.34 17.64
C THR A 152 16.73 -15.93 19.06
N ASP A 153 16.43 -16.78 20.05
CA ASP A 153 16.95 -16.66 21.42
C ASP A 153 18.47 -16.88 21.43
N HIS A 154 19.22 -15.88 21.87
CA HIS A 154 20.68 -15.92 22.00
C HIS A 154 21.16 -16.66 23.25
N THR A 155 20.24 -17.12 24.10
CA THR A 155 20.49 -17.89 25.32
C THR A 155 19.64 -19.18 25.39
N PRO A 156 19.61 -20.02 24.33
CA PRO A 156 18.63 -21.08 24.21
C PRO A 156 18.87 -22.22 25.21
N THR A 157 17.83 -22.60 25.96
CA THR A 157 17.86 -23.75 26.87
C THR A 157 17.88 -25.06 26.09
N ILE A 158 18.97 -25.83 26.21
CA ILE A 158 19.01 -27.23 25.75
C ILE A 158 18.57 -28.19 26.85
N THR A 159 18.07 -29.36 26.44
CA THR A 159 17.66 -30.46 27.33
C THR A 159 18.22 -31.80 26.84
N TRP A 160 18.39 -32.77 27.75
CA TRP A 160 18.88 -34.11 27.41
C TRP A 160 18.42 -35.18 28.43
N THR A 161 18.50 -36.45 28.04
CA THR A 161 18.42 -37.58 28.98
C THR A 161 19.77 -37.82 29.63
N LYS A 162 19.82 -37.73 30.96
CA LYS A 162 21.06 -37.83 31.76
C LYS A 162 21.74 -39.19 31.59
N GLY A 163 23.07 -39.18 31.50
CA GLY A 163 23.91 -40.38 31.59
C GLY A 163 23.73 -41.12 32.92
N THR A 164 23.87 -42.44 32.89
CA THR A 164 23.74 -43.34 34.05
C THR A 164 25.08 -43.93 34.40
N ASP A 165 25.44 -43.90 35.68
CA ASP A 165 26.57 -44.66 36.17
C ASP A 165 26.18 -46.12 36.43
N PRO A 166 27.00 -47.11 36.06
CA PRO A 166 26.79 -48.49 36.46
C PRO A 166 27.31 -48.80 37.88
N ASP A 167 28.12 -47.94 38.49
CA ASP A 167 28.59 -48.05 39.87
C ASP A 167 27.67 -47.28 40.84
N THR A 168 27.31 -47.91 41.96
CA THR A 168 26.23 -47.40 42.83
C THR A 168 26.74 -46.48 43.92
N GLY A 169 26.59 -45.16 43.69
CA GLY A 169 26.90 -44.10 44.65
C GLY A 169 27.35 -42.80 43.97
N ASP A 170 27.77 -42.89 42.72
CA ASP A 170 28.45 -41.82 42.00
C ASP A 170 27.52 -40.73 41.46
N THR A 171 28.06 -39.51 41.38
CA THR A 171 27.28 -38.31 41.07
C THR A 171 27.55 -37.86 39.65
N VAL A 172 26.91 -38.54 38.69
CA VAL A 172 27.02 -38.19 37.27
C VAL A 172 26.69 -36.71 37.06
N THR A 173 27.66 -35.98 36.55
CA THR A 173 27.60 -34.59 36.12
C THR A 173 27.71 -34.56 34.60
N THR A 174 26.86 -33.78 33.94
CA THR A 174 26.91 -33.61 32.48
C THR A 174 27.64 -32.32 32.15
N TYR A 175 28.61 -32.40 31.24
CA TYR A 175 29.36 -31.27 30.70
C TYR A 175 28.92 -31.00 29.26
N VAL A 176 28.68 -29.73 28.95
CA VAL A 176 28.23 -29.25 27.63
C VAL A 176 29.37 -28.49 26.97
N TYR A 177 29.62 -28.75 25.68
CA TYR A 177 30.65 -28.11 24.89
C TYR A 177 30.05 -27.50 23.62
N ILE A 178 30.41 -26.27 23.29
CA ILE A 178 29.81 -25.47 22.19
C ILE A 178 30.89 -24.82 21.31
N GLY A 179 30.57 -24.55 20.04
CA GLY A 179 31.43 -23.80 19.12
C GLY A 179 30.95 -23.85 17.68
N THR A 180 31.70 -23.21 16.77
CA THR A 180 31.38 -23.16 15.33
C THR A 180 31.96 -24.32 14.50
N THR A 181 32.62 -25.28 15.15
CA THR A 181 33.13 -26.51 14.52
C THR A 181 32.31 -27.72 14.96
N SER A 182 32.20 -28.74 14.09
CA SER A 182 31.40 -29.94 14.33
C SER A 182 31.88 -30.84 15.47
N THR A 183 33.04 -30.55 16.08
CA THR A 183 33.56 -31.22 17.28
C THR A 183 34.01 -30.18 18.31
N PRO A 184 33.09 -29.43 18.93
CA PRO A 184 33.44 -28.28 19.76
C PRO A 184 34.18 -28.70 21.03
N THR A 185 35.07 -27.83 21.52
CA THR A 185 35.95 -28.09 22.68
C THR A 185 35.88 -27.02 23.76
N THR A 186 35.21 -25.89 23.52
CA THR A 186 34.94 -24.90 24.55
C THR A 186 33.82 -25.44 25.44
N GLU A 187 34.09 -25.57 26.74
CA GLU A 187 33.04 -25.89 27.72
C GLU A 187 32.10 -24.69 27.85
N GLU A 188 30.80 -24.92 27.72
CA GLU A 188 29.76 -23.92 27.95
C GLU A 188 29.35 -23.88 29.43
N GLY A 189 29.29 -25.08 30.05
CA GLY A 189 28.99 -25.27 31.46
C GLY A 189 28.71 -26.73 31.79
N HIS A 190 28.43 -27.02 33.06
CA HIS A 190 28.13 -28.37 33.54
C HIS A 190 27.10 -28.39 34.67
N THR A 191 26.36 -29.49 34.77
CA THR A 191 25.27 -29.65 35.76
C THR A 191 24.98 -31.11 36.08
N THR A 192 24.50 -31.39 37.29
CA THR A 192 23.95 -32.71 37.67
C THR A 192 22.50 -32.92 37.20
N GLY A 193 21.87 -31.87 36.64
CA GLY A 193 20.53 -31.92 36.03
C GLY A 193 20.51 -32.39 34.57
N THR A 194 19.48 -31.95 33.84
CA THR A 194 19.14 -32.37 32.46
C THR A 194 18.88 -31.18 31.52
N THR A 195 19.20 -29.96 31.95
CA THR A 195 18.91 -28.70 31.24
C THR A 195 20.05 -27.71 31.45
N LEU A 196 20.41 -26.93 30.43
CA LEU A 196 21.41 -25.87 30.50
C LEU A 196 21.18 -24.84 29.38
N ASP A 197 21.37 -23.57 29.68
CA ASP A 197 21.26 -22.48 28.70
C ASP A 197 22.60 -22.30 27.98
N LEU A 198 22.56 -22.17 26.64
CA LEU A 198 23.75 -21.87 25.84
C LEU A 198 24.01 -20.35 25.77
N GLY A 199 25.13 -19.94 25.18
CA GLY A 199 25.43 -18.53 24.85
C GLY A 199 26.25 -17.75 25.87
N ASN A 200 26.59 -18.35 27.02
CA ASN A 200 27.31 -17.74 28.13
C ASN A 200 28.83 -17.68 27.88
N THR A 201 29.42 -18.78 27.38
CA THR A 201 30.87 -18.87 27.14
C THR A 201 31.22 -18.60 25.68
N VAL A 202 30.34 -18.95 24.75
CA VAL A 202 30.43 -18.56 23.34
C VAL A 202 29.23 -17.69 22.98
N THR A 203 29.47 -16.40 22.73
CA THR A 203 28.45 -15.48 22.23
C THR A 203 27.85 -16.01 20.93
N LEU A 204 26.55 -16.25 20.94
CA LEU A 204 25.78 -16.58 19.74
C LEU A 204 25.58 -15.30 18.91
N SER A 205 25.51 -15.43 17.59
CA SER A 205 25.38 -14.28 16.68
C SER A 205 24.58 -14.67 15.44
N ASP A 206 23.68 -13.77 15.04
CA ASP A 206 22.83 -13.87 13.85
C ASP A 206 23.55 -14.48 12.63
N GLY A 207 22.88 -15.41 11.96
CA GLY A 207 23.34 -16.14 10.78
C GLY A 207 24.41 -17.21 11.01
N VAL A 208 25.06 -17.25 12.17
CA VAL A 208 26.17 -18.20 12.43
C VAL A 208 25.64 -19.59 12.78
N THR A 209 26.24 -20.62 12.17
CA THR A 209 26.01 -22.03 12.51
C THR A 209 26.90 -22.44 13.68
N TYR A 210 26.29 -23.04 14.70
CA TYR A 210 26.95 -23.59 15.87
C TYR A 210 26.69 -25.08 15.99
N TYR A 211 27.53 -25.73 16.79
CA TYR A 211 27.38 -27.11 17.19
C TYR A 211 27.54 -27.20 18.70
N TYR A 212 26.80 -28.09 19.34
CA TYR A 212 27.04 -28.46 20.73
C TYR A 212 27.04 -29.99 20.91
N ARG A 213 27.79 -30.47 21.90
CA ARG A 213 27.83 -31.88 22.29
C ARG A 213 28.03 -32.01 23.80
N LEU A 214 27.64 -33.15 24.35
CA LEU A 214 27.73 -33.40 25.79
C LEU A 214 28.62 -34.62 26.08
N ARG A 215 29.07 -34.73 27.33
CA ARG A 215 29.55 -35.98 27.94
C ARG A 215 29.33 -35.97 29.44
N SER A 216 29.36 -37.14 30.06
CA SER A 216 29.17 -37.34 31.49
C SER A 216 30.50 -37.57 32.21
N HIS A 217 30.56 -37.18 33.48
CA HIS A 217 31.66 -37.41 34.41
C HIS A 217 31.09 -37.86 35.75
N ASP A 218 31.65 -38.91 36.35
CA ASP A 218 31.23 -39.47 37.64
C ASP A 218 31.92 -38.80 38.85
N GLY A 219 33.17 -38.35 38.65
CA GLY A 219 34.10 -37.82 39.65
C GLY A 219 35.56 -38.21 39.37
N GLU A 220 35.77 -39.34 38.68
CA GLU A 220 37.03 -40.02 38.39
C GLU A 220 37.22 -40.31 36.88
N ARG A 221 36.15 -40.55 36.10
CA ARG A 221 36.18 -40.89 34.66
C ARG A 221 35.13 -40.14 33.83
N TRP A 222 35.38 -40.14 32.52
CA TRP A 222 34.55 -39.51 31.50
C TRP A 222 33.89 -40.54 30.59
N SER A 223 32.64 -40.29 30.21
CA SER A 223 32.00 -40.96 29.08
C SER A 223 32.60 -40.50 27.75
N ASP A 224 32.29 -41.26 26.69
CA ASP A 224 32.34 -40.75 25.32
C ASP A 224 31.46 -39.50 25.14
N TYR A 225 31.75 -38.73 24.09
CA TYR A 225 30.90 -37.61 23.67
C TYR A 225 29.65 -38.09 22.95
N THR A 226 28.55 -37.33 23.07
CA THR A 226 27.43 -37.43 22.14
C THR A 226 27.87 -37.07 20.72
N THR A 227 27.09 -37.50 19.73
CA THR A 227 27.08 -36.82 18.44
C THR A 227 26.78 -35.33 18.66
N SER A 228 27.45 -34.46 17.91
CA SER A 228 27.17 -33.02 17.97
C SER A 228 25.81 -32.71 17.34
N VAL A 229 24.98 -31.95 18.03
CA VAL A 229 23.77 -31.33 17.47
C VAL A 229 24.20 -30.04 16.78
N GLN A 230 23.74 -29.83 15.56
CA GLN A 230 23.91 -28.58 14.81
C GLN A 230 22.71 -27.67 15.07
N PHE A 231 22.94 -26.36 15.17
CA PHE A 231 21.89 -25.35 15.07
C PHE A 231 22.43 -24.10 14.36
N ARG A 232 21.54 -23.21 13.91
CA ARG A 232 21.94 -21.93 13.31
C ARG A 232 21.10 -20.80 13.91
N MET A 233 21.76 -19.69 14.22
CA MET A 233 21.10 -18.45 14.60
C MET A 233 20.46 -17.84 13.35
N ASN A 234 19.22 -17.37 13.46
CA ASN A 234 18.55 -16.67 12.38
C ASN A 234 19.31 -15.37 12.00
N SER A 235 19.26 -14.91 10.75
CA SER A 235 19.60 -13.51 10.44
C SER A 235 18.31 -12.73 10.27
N LYS A 236 18.29 -11.46 10.68
CA LYS A 236 17.12 -10.62 10.42
C LYS A 236 17.07 -10.21 8.94
N PRO A 237 15.90 -10.32 8.28
CA PRO A 237 15.77 -10.00 6.87
C PRO A 237 15.94 -8.50 6.63
N THR A 238 16.22 -8.16 5.38
CA THR A 238 16.51 -6.79 4.93
C THR A 238 15.59 -6.41 3.77
N VAL A 239 15.48 -5.10 3.51
CA VAL A 239 14.76 -4.59 2.34
C VAL A 239 15.51 -3.42 1.72
N SER A 240 15.63 -3.41 0.38
CA SER A 240 16.18 -2.29 -0.40
C SER A 240 15.11 -1.66 -1.29
N ASP A 241 15.48 -0.57 -1.98
CA ASP A 241 14.70 0.04 -3.06
C ASP A 241 13.25 0.44 -2.68
N VAL A 242 13.01 0.75 -1.40
CA VAL A 242 11.67 1.08 -0.90
C VAL A 242 11.17 2.36 -1.57
N ALA A 243 10.04 2.25 -2.27
CA ALA A 243 9.55 3.26 -3.19
C ALA A 243 8.01 3.37 -3.18
N ILE A 244 7.50 4.46 -3.75
CA ILE A 244 6.09 4.68 -4.03
C ILE A 244 5.90 4.79 -5.55
N THR A 245 4.89 4.11 -6.08
CA THR A 245 4.46 4.16 -7.48
C THR A 245 3.00 4.62 -7.55
N PRO A 246 2.65 5.57 -8.45
CA PRO A 246 3.53 6.31 -9.35
C PRO A 246 4.40 7.35 -8.60
N GLY A 247 5.60 7.61 -9.12
CA GLY A 247 6.53 8.61 -8.54
C GLY A 247 6.12 10.08 -8.78
N THR A 248 5.00 10.30 -9.46
CA THR A 248 4.27 11.57 -9.52
C THR A 248 2.80 11.20 -9.44
N ALA A 249 2.09 11.75 -8.47
CA ALA A 249 0.74 11.34 -8.12
C ALA A 249 -0.14 12.55 -7.82
N TYR A 250 -1.43 12.39 -8.07
CA TYR A 250 -2.46 13.40 -7.90
C TYR A 250 -3.48 12.94 -6.86
N THR A 251 -4.36 13.81 -6.41
CA THR A 251 -5.42 13.51 -5.42
C THR A 251 -6.47 12.49 -5.86
N ASN A 252 -6.53 12.17 -7.15
CA ASN A 252 -7.32 11.06 -7.70
C ASN A 252 -6.53 9.73 -7.88
N THR A 253 -5.25 9.69 -7.48
CA THR A 253 -4.32 8.61 -7.82
C THR A 253 -4.02 7.73 -6.60
N ASP A 254 -4.47 6.48 -6.60
CA ASP A 254 -4.07 5.50 -5.58
C ASP A 254 -2.57 5.20 -5.64
N LEU A 255 -1.93 5.09 -4.48
CA LEU A 255 -0.49 4.85 -4.35
C LEU A 255 -0.20 3.39 -4.01
N THR A 256 0.86 2.82 -4.61
CA THR A 256 1.39 1.51 -4.28
C THR A 256 2.82 1.62 -3.78
N GLY A 257 3.06 1.13 -2.57
CA GLY A 257 4.38 0.99 -1.96
C GLY A 257 5.03 -0.34 -2.33
N SER A 258 6.35 -0.33 -2.53
CA SER A 258 7.14 -1.51 -2.89
C SER A 258 8.53 -1.49 -2.24
N GLY A 259 9.26 -2.60 -2.35
CA GLY A 259 10.65 -2.75 -1.92
C GLY A 259 11.17 -4.16 -2.27
N THR A 260 12.48 -4.35 -2.27
CA THR A 260 13.15 -5.62 -2.58
C THR A 260 13.53 -6.33 -1.29
N TYR A 261 12.79 -7.35 -0.88
CA TYR A 261 13.14 -8.22 0.24
C TYR A 261 14.43 -9.01 -0.05
N SER A 262 15.31 -9.15 0.94
CA SER A 262 16.49 -10.02 0.87
C SER A 262 16.86 -10.57 2.24
N ASP A 263 17.22 -11.85 2.29
CA ASP A 263 17.59 -12.59 3.49
C ASP A 263 18.93 -13.37 3.30
N ALA A 264 19.60 -13.75 4.39
CA ALA A 264 20.91 -14.41 4.41
C ALA A 264 20.86 -15.94 4.63
N GLU A 265 19.74 -16.47 5.12
CA GLU A 265 19.43 -17.90 5.20
C GLU A 265 18.86 -18.39 3.86
N GLY A 266 18.17 -17.51 3.14
CA GLY A 266 17.38 -17.78 1.94
C GLY A 266 15.89 -17.95 2.23
N ASP A 267 15.42 -17.53 3.41
CA ASP A 267 14.05 -17.71 3.87
C ASP A 267 13.06 -16.82 3.12
N THR A 268 11.90 -17.39 2.80
CA THR A 268 10.83 -16.70 2.07
C THR A 268 10.11 -15.71 2.97
N GLU A 269 9.95 -14.49 2.47
CA GLU A 269 9.16 -13.43 3.11
C GLU A 269 7.80 -13.94 3.64
N SER A 270 7.52 -13.64 4.90
CA SER A 270 6.30 -14.01 5.60
C SER A 270 5.99 -12.96 6.65
N SER A 271 4.73 -12.59 6.85
CA SER A 271 4.28 -11.69 7.93
C SER A 271 4.92 -10.28 7.97
N SER A 272 5.55 -9.81 6.90
CA SER A 272 6.02 -8.42 6.75
C SER A 272 4.90 -7.41 7.00
N THR A 273 5.27 -6.23 7.52
CA THR A 273 4.31 -5.18 7.87
C THR A 273 4.61 -3.85 7.19
N TYR A 274 3.54 -3.15 6.82
CA TYR A 274 3.59 -1.92 6.05
C TYR A 274 2.92 -0.79 6.83
N LYS A 275 3.43 0.43 6.66
CA LYS A 275 2.84 1.66 7.19
C LYS A 275 2.93 2.78 6.17
N TRP A 276 2.00 3.71 6.28
CA TRP A 276 2.00 4.95 5.51
C TRP A 276 2.03 6.16 6.43
N PHE A 277 2.73 7.21 6.02
CA PHE A 277 2.83 8.47 6.76
C PHE A 277 2.43 9.63 5.86
N LYS A 278 1.60 10.52 6.39
CA LYS A 278 1.24 11.82 5.81
C LYS A 278 1.89 12.92 6.64
N ASN A 279 2.68 13.78 5.99
CA ASN A 279 3.35 14.93 6.63
C ASN A 279 4.16 14.54 7.89
N GLY A 280 4.73 13.32 7.89
CA GLY A 280 5.47 12.73 9.02
C GLY A 280 4.62 12.04 10.09
N ILE A 281 3.28 12.02 9.96
CA ILE A 281 2.34 11.40 10.91
C ILE A 281 1.78 10.09 10.31
N GLU A 282 1.73 9.03 11.11
CA GLU A 282 1.24 7.71 10.68
C GLU A 282 -0.26 7.70 10.34
N ILE A 283 -0.62 7.15 9.18
CA ILE A 283 -2.00 6.98 8.72
C ILE A 283 -2.56 5.70 9.36
N SER A 284 -3.05 5.84 10.59
CA SER A 284 -3.59 4.76 11.43
C SER A 284 -4.54 3.83 10.66
N GLY A 285 -4.20 2.54 10.59
CA GLY A 285 -5.04 1.49 10.01
C GLY A 285 -4.72 1.09 8.56
N VAL A 286 -3.87 1.83 7.84
CA VAL A 286 -3.42 1.44 6.49
C VAL A 286 -2.18 0.55 6.59
N THR A 287 -2.40 -0.76 6.62
CA THR A 287 -1.36 -1.78 6.82
C THR A 287 -0.98 -2.58 5.56
N THR A 288 -1.42 -2.13 4.38
CA THR A 288 -1.15 -2.81 3.10
C THR A 288 -0.17 -2.02 2.23
N THR A 289 0.30 -2.64 1.15
CA THR A 289 1.11 -2.00 0.10
C THR A 289 0.32 -0.98 -0.74
N THR A 290 -0.96 -0.71 -0.47
CA THR A 290 -1.76 0.30 -1.20
C THR A 290 -2.33 1.35 -0.24
N LEU A 291 -2.18 2.63 -0.60
CA LEU A 291 -2.84 3.76 0.04
C LEU A 291 -3.82 4.39 -0.94
N ALA A 292 -5.12 4.26 -0.64
CA ALA A 292 -6.18 4.84 -1.46
C ALA A 292 -6.14 6.38 -1.38
N SER A 293 -6.44 7.05 -2.49
CA SER A 293 -6.24 8.50 -2.64
C SER A 293 -7.02 9.36 -1.64
N ALA A 294 -8.20 8.91 -1.21
CA ALA A 294 -9.03 9.54 -0.16
C ALA A 294 -8.36 9.69 1.22
N ASN A 295 -7.11 9.24 1.41
CA ASN A 295 -6.32 9.47 2.62
C ASN A 295 -5.51 10.77 2.58
N PHE A 296 -5.40 11.47 1.44
CA PHE A 296 -4.55 12.65 1.25
C PHE A 296 -5.17 13.69 0.33
N VAL A 297 -4.62 14.91 0.38
CA VAL A 297 -5.01 16.05 -0.45
C VAL A 297 -3.79 16.69 -1.12
N LYS A 298 -4.05 17.63 -2.02
CA LYS A 298 -3.07 18.48 -2.71
C LYS A 298 -2.03 19.04 -1.74
N GLY A 299 -0.75 18.83 -2.04
CA GLY A 299 0.38 19.29 -1.23
C GLY A 299 0.79 18.38 -0.06
N ASP A 300 0.03 17.33 0.28
CA ASP A 300 0.46 16.36 1.30
C ASP A 300 1.76 15.65 0.88
N GLN A 301 2.66 15.42 1.86
CA GLN A 301 3.85 14.60 1.68
C GLN A 301 3.62 13.17 2.18
N ILE A 302 3.73 12.19 1.29
CA ILE A 302 3.50 10.78 1.59
C ILE A 302 4.80 9.99 1.62
N ILE A 303 4.97 9.18 2.67
CA ILE A 303 6.06 8.21 2.84
C ILE A 303 5.47 6.82 3.08
N PHE A 304 6.03 5.82 2.41
CA PHE A 304 5.77 4.40 2.67
C PHE A 304 6.87 3.83 3.56
N GLN A 305 6.51 2.93 4.49
CA GLN A 305 7.46 2.20 5.34
C GLN A 305 7.19 0.71 5.24
N TYR A 306 8.27 -0.06 5.10
CA TYR A 306 8.28 -1.50 4.93
C TYR A 306 9.16 -2.10 6.03
N THR A 307 8.58 -2.95 6.87
CA THR A 307 9.31 -3.78 7.84
C THR A 307 9.27 -5.23 7.35
N PRO A 308 10.38 -5.78 6.82
CA PRO A 308 10.41 -7.15 6.33
C PRO A 308 10.37 -8.17 7.48
N ASN A 309 9.83 -9.36 7.22
CA ASN A 309 9.84 -10.49 8.14
C ASN A 309 9.95 -11.80 7.33
N ASP A 310 10.62 -12.80 7.91
CA ASP A 310 10.97 -14.10 7.33
C ASP A 310 10.09 -15.25 7.88
N GLY A 311 9.20 -14.96 8.83
CA GLY A 311 8.42 -15.92 9.61
C GLY A 311 8.99 -16.21 11.01
N TYR A 312 10.20 -15.73 11.33
CA TYR A 312 10.92 -15.92 12.59
C TYR A 312 11.20 -14.59 13.31
N GLU A 313 11.75 -13.58 12.64
CA GLU A 313 12.04 -12.24 13.17
C GLU A 313 11.78 -11.10 12.18
N ALA A 314 11.49 -9.91 12.73
CA ALA A 314 11.33 -8.70 11.93
C ALA A 314 12.70 -8.03 11.69
N GLY A 315 12.93 -7.61 10.45
CA GLY A 315 14.04 -6.76 10.06
C GLY A 315 13.86 -5.29 10.47
N THR A 316 14.82 -4.47 10.08
CA THR A 316 14.75 -3.01 10.33
C THR A 316 13.73 -2.35 9.39
N PRO A 317 12.82 -1.50 9.89
CA PRO A 317 11.90 -0.74 9.04
C PRO A 317 12.65 0.25 8.14
N VAL A 318 12.34 0.25 6.85
CA VAL A 318 12.91 1.18 5.86
C VAL A 318 11.81 2.05 5.27
N ASN A 319 12.08 3.35 5.14
CA ASN A 319 11.18 4.33 4.55
C ASN A 319 11.52 4.57 3.07
N SER A 320 10.50 4.87 2.26
CA SER A 320 10.67 5.44 0.94
C SER A 320 11.22 6.86 0.99
N SER A 321 11.67 7.37 -0.16
CA SER A 321 11.69 8.83 -0.36
C SER A 321 10.25 9.38 -0.26
N PRO A 322 10.05 10.60 0.27
CA PRO A 322 8.74 11.25 0.26
C PRO A 322 8.36 11.66 -1.16
N ILE A 323 7.08 11.50 -1.51
CA ILE A 323 6.46 12.18 -2.67
C ILE A 323 5.51 13.27 -2.17
N THR A 324 5.35 14.34 -2.94
CA THR A 324 4.32 15.37 -2.69
C THR A 324 3.18 15.17 -3.66
N ILE A 325 1.94 15.18 -3.17
CA ILE A 325 0.73 15.04 -3.98
C ILE A 325 0.47 16.31 -4.79
N ALA A 326 0.26 16.16 -6.09
CA ALA A 326 -0.05 17.25 -7.02
C ALA A 326 -1.57 17.48 -7.18
N ASN A 327 -1.90 18.66 -7.67
CA ASN A 327 -3.26 19.12 -7.99
C ASN A 327 -3.87 18.31 -9.14
N THR A 328 -5.06 17.75 -8.96
CA THR A 328 -5.85 17.17 -10.05
C THR A 328 -6.55 18.29 -10.81
N ALA A 329 -6.59 18.28 -12.15
CA ALA A 329 -7.27 19.36 -12.87
C ALA A 329 -8.81 19.28 -12.75
N PRO A 330 -9.52 20.43 -12.72
CA PRO A 330 -10.97 20.47 -12.82
C PRO A 330 -11.43 19.89 -14.16
N VAL A 331 -12.63 19.33 -14.18
CA VAL A 331 -13.25 18.75 -15.38
C VAL A 331 -14.48 19.57 -15.75
N LEU A 332 -14.47 20.18 -16.93
CA LEU A 332 -15.61 20.91 -17.48
C LEU A 332 -16.66 19.93 -18.03
N VAL A 333 -17.93 20.12 -17.67
CA VAL A 333 -19.04 19.35 -18.25
C VAL A 333 -19.28 19.88 -19.67
N SER A 334 -19.15 19.01 -20.68
CA SER A 334 -19.26 19.43 -22.08
C SER A 334 -20.59 20.14 -22.36
N ILE A 335 -20.43 21.34 -22.89
CA ILE A 335 -21.44 22.32 -23.27
C ILE A 335 -21.99 21.92 -24.65
N GLY A 336 -21.11 21.55 -25.58
CA GLY A 336 -21.40 21.24 -26.97
C GLY A 336 -21.88 22.43 -27.82
N ASP A 337 -21.92 22.24 -29.13
CA ASP A 337 -22.36 23.26 -30.10
C ASP A 337 -23.80 23.76 -29.85
N LYS A 338 -24.09 24.95 -30.36
CA LYS A 338 -25.38 25.63 -30.25
C LYS A 338 -25.86 26.13 -31.61
N THR A 339 -27.17 26.22 -31.79
CA THR A 339 -27.79 26.86 -32.94
C THR A 339 -29.00 27.65 -32.48
N ILE A 340 -29.04 28.92 -32.83
CA ILE A 340 -30.08 29.88 -32.48
C ILE A 340 -30.44 30.71 -33.71
N ASN A 341 -31.54 31.45 -33.63
CA ASN A 341 -31.93 32.44 -34.61
C ASN A 341 -31.46 33.84 -34.18
N ASP A 342 -31.46 34.82 -35.09
CA ASP A 342 -31.30 36.21 -34.68
C ASP A 342 -32.42 36.63 -33.70
N LYS A 343 -32.06 37.46 -32.72
CA LYS A 343 -32.91 37.92 -31.60
C LYS A 343 -33.40 36.82 -30.64
N GLU A 344 -32.99 35.57 -30.82
CA GLU A 344 -33.25 34.48 -29.86
C GLU A 344 -32.20 34.49 -28.74
N GLN A 345 -32.60 34.67 -27.48
CA GLN A 345 -31.66 34.68 -26.37
C GLN A 345 -31.09 33.28 -26.10
N LEU A 346 -29.78 33.15 -26.25
CA LEU A 346 -29.03 32.00 -25.76
C LEU A 346 -28.61 32.23 -24.31
N SER A 347 -28.90 31.27 -23.44
CA SER A 347 -28.33 31.20 -22.09
C SER A 347 -27.30 30.09 -22.02
N ILE A 348 -26.13 30.38 -21.45
CA ILE A 348 -25.11 29.41 -21.08
C ILE A 348 -25.08 29.31 -19.55
N SER A 349 -24.98 28.08 -19.07
CA SER A 349 -24.71 27.75 -17.66
C SER A 349 -23.67 26.65 -17.68
N LEU A 350 -22.43 27.00 -17.35
CA LEU A 350 -21.36 26.02 -17.21
C LEU A 350 -21.57 25.17 -15.95
N SER A 351 -20.92 24.00 -15.94
CA SER A 351 -20.82 23.13 -14.78
C SER A 351 -19.47 22.44 -14.85
N ALA A 352 -18.86 22.20 -13.70
CA ALA A 352 -17.57 21.54 -13.60
C ALA A 352 -17.52 20.72 -12.31
N THR A 353 -16.65 19.73 -12.28
CA THR A 353 -16.32 18.94 -11.08
C THR A 353 -14.83 18.94 -10.86
N ASP A 354 -14.42 19.11 -9.61
CA ASP A 354 -13.04 19.02 -9.17
C ASP A 354 -13.01 18.19 -7.89
N ILE A 355 -11.94 17.42 -7.69
CA ILE A 355 -11.71 16.58 -6.52
C ILE A 355 -10.92 17.32 -5.42
N ASP A 356 -10.20 18.39 -5.78
CA ASP A 356 -9.45 19.23 -4.83
C ASP A 356 -10.35 20.28 -4.16
N ALA A 357 -11.35 20.81 -4.87
CA ALA A 357 -12.28 21.84 -4.38
C ALA A 357 -13.13 21.44 -3.16
N ASP A 358 -13.24 20.15 -2.83
CA ASP A 358 -13.89 19.67 -1.60
C ASP A 358 -13.09 20.01 -0.32
N ASP A 359 -11.86 20.53 -0.44
CA ASP A 359 -11.04 20.99 0.70
C ASP A 359 -11.48 22.36 1.28
N GLY A 360 -12.28 23.12 0.52
CA GLY A 360 -12.78 24.44 0.91
C GLY A 360 -11.79 25.60 0.71
N VAL A 361 -10.68 25.38 0.00
CA VAL A 361 -9.67 26.36 -0.40
C VAL A 361 -9.76 26.65 -1.90
N ASP A 362 -9.79 25.61 -2.73
CA ASP A 362 -9.80 25.78 -4.19
C ASP A 362 -11.19 26.21 -4.70
N THR A 363 -11.26 27.41 -5.29
CA THR A 363 -12.52 28.03 -5.75
C THR A 363 -12.59 28.03 -7.26
N LEU A 364 -13.47 27.22 -7.83
CA LEU A 364 -13.66 27.13 -9.28
C LEU A 364 -14.10 28.48 -9.87
N THR A 365 -13.28 28.99 -10.78
CA THR A 365 -13.50 30.23 -11.53
C THR A 365 -13.73 29.88 -12.99
N PHE A 366 -14.92 30.24 -13.50
CA PHE A 366 -15.31 30.05 -14.88
C PHE A 366 -14.85 31.21 -15.78
N SER A 367 -14.76 30.96 -17.08
CA SER A 367 -14.29 31.93 -18.06
C SER A 367 -15.01 31.77 -19.41
N CYS A 368 -15.08 32.87 -20.15
CA CYS A 368 -15.59 32.96 -21.51
C CYS A 368 -14.70 33.93 -22.28
N ASN A 369 -14.17 33.54 -23.45
CA ASN A 369 -13.32 34.42 -24.25
C ASN A 369 -14.11 35.44 -25.10
N ARG A 370 -15.44 35.36 -25.14
CA ARG A 370 -16.35 36.26 -25.88
C ARG A 370 -17.26 37.07 -24.95
N THR A 371 -16.67 37.83 -24.05
CA THR A 371 -17.39 38.82 -23.21
C THR A 371 -17.96 40.00 -24.01
N ASP A 372 -17.67 40.10 -25.31
CA ASP A 372 -18.35 40.98 -26.26
C ASP A 372 -19.71 40.43 -26.73
N LEU A 373 -19.96 39.12 -26.57
CA LEU A 373 -21.25 38.47 -26.82
C LEU A 373 -21.99 38.24 -25.50
N PHE A 374 -21.30 37.62 -24.53
CA PHE A 374 -21.81 37.34 -23.19
C PHE A 374 -21.36 38.45 -22.22
N THR A 375 -21.91 39.65 -22.38
CA THR A 375 -21.53 40.85 -21.60
C THR A 375 -21.92 40.78 -20.12
N ASP A 376 -22.75 39.81 -19.75
CA ASP A 376 -23.26 39.53 -18.40
C ASP A 376 -22.62 38.28 -17.77
N PHE A 377 -21.62 37.65 -18.43
CA PHE A 377 -21.01 36.41 -17.96
C PHE A 377 -20.35 36.58 -16.57
N ASP A 378 -20.80 35.77 -15.61
CA ASP A 378 -20.33 35.76 -14.23
C ASP A 378 -19.34 34.60 -13.99
N PRO A 379 -18.04 34.89 -13.78
CA PRO A 379 -17.01 33.89 -13.49
C PRO A 379 -17.26 33.02 -12.25
N SER A 380 -18.09 33.47 -11.30
CA SER A 380 -18.37 32.74 -10.05
C SER A 380 -19.51 31.73 -10.17
N THR A 381 -20.40 31.89 -11.16
CA THR A 381 -21.52 30.97 -11.41
C THR A 381 -21.40 30.22 -12.74
N GLY A 382 -20.52 30.67 -13.65
CA GLY A 382 -20.42 30.15 -15.01
C GLY A 382 -21.65 30.45 -15.87
N THR A 383 -22.48 31.43 -15.49
CA THR A 383 -23.70 31.78 -16.21
C THR A 383 -23.53 33.07 -17.01
N GLY A 384 -24.15 33.13 -18.19
CA GLY A 384 -24.23 34.33 -19.02
C GLY A 384 -25.25 34.15 -20.15
N THR A 385 -25.69 35.25 -20.75
CA THR A 385 -26.64 35.26 -21.86
C THR A 385 -26.17 36.11 -23.03
N TRP A 386 -26.58 35.73 -24.23
CA TRP A 386 -26.33 36.49 -25.45
C TRP A 386 -27.58 36.47 -26.32
N THR A 387 -28.01 37.66 -26.74
CA THR A 387 -29.08 37.82 -27.73
C THR A 387 -28.47 38.46 -28.99
N PRO A 388 -28.25 37.69 -30.08
CA PRO A 388 -27.70 38.24 -31.31
C PRO A 388 -28.64 39.26 -31.95
N PHE A 389 -28.09 40.35 -32.46
CA PHE A 389 -28.82 41.26 -33.34
C PHE A 389 -28.99 40.66 -34.75
N TYR A 390 -29.93 41.20 -35.53
CA TYR A 390 -30.23 40.76 -36.90
C TYR A 390 -29.02 40.74 -37.87
N ASN A 391 -27.96 41.49 -37.56
CA ASN A 391 -26.72 41.57 -38.33
C ASN A 391 -25.57 40.72 -37.74
N GLN A 392 -25.85 39.92 -36.71
CA GLN A 392 -24.93 38.98 -36.07
C GLN A 392 -25.20 37.52 -36.50
N THR A 393 -25.58 37.34 -37.76
CA THR A 393 -25.84 36.03 -38.37
C THR A 393 -24.54 35.42 -38.90
N GLY A 394 -24.33 34.13 -38.67
CA GLY A 394 -23.08 33.44 -39.01
C GLY A 394 -22.62 32.43 -37.96
N ILE A 395 -21.32 32.14 -37.97
CA ILE A 395 -20.69 31.12 -37.12
C ILE A 395 -19.74 31.79 -36.14
N TYR A 396 -19.90 31.48 -34.86
CA TYR A 396 -19.13 32.04 -33.76
C TYR A 396 -18.43 30.91 -33.01
N HIS A 397 -17.12 30.99 -32.87
CA HIS A 397 -16.37 30.13 -31.96
C HIS A 397 -16.24 30.84 -30.61
N VAL A 398 -16.56 30.13 -29.53
CA VAL A 398 -16.51 30.63 -28.15
C VAL A 398 -15.81 29.59 -27.30
N ASP A 399 -14.73 30.01 -26.64
CA ASP A 399 -13.98 29.19 -25.70
C ASP A 399 -14.49 29.47 -24.29
N PHE A 400 -15.00 28.43 -23.65
CA PHE A 400 -15.41 28.44 -22.25
C PHE A 400 -14.47 27.55 -21.45
N GLY A 401 -14.10 27.97 -20.25
CA GLY A 401 -13.18 27.19 -19.41
C GLY A 401 -13.42 27.36 -17.93
N VAL A 402 -12.84 26.46 -17.14
CA VAL A 402 -12.86 26.47 -15.68
C VAL A 402 -11.42 26.35 -15.14
N SER A 403 -11.13 27.00 -14.03
CA SER A 403 -9.85 26.92 -13.32
C SER A 403 -10.05 26.87 -11.81
N ASP A 404 -9.24 26.07 -11.15
CA ASP A 404 -9.05 25.96 -9.69
C ASP A 404 -8.06 27.03 -9.15
N GLY A 405 -7.47 27.86 -10.02
CA GLY A 405 -6.40 28.82 -9.70
C GLY A 405 -4.95 28.29 -9.88
N THR A 406 -4.79 27.01 -10.20
CA THR A 406 -3.53 26.26 -10.38
C THR A 406 -3.42 25.64 -11.78
N THR A 407 -4.52 25.09 -12.29
CA THR A 407 -4.70 24.39 -13.57
C THR A 407 -6.05 24.80 -14.21
N SER A 408 -6.40 24.24 -15.37
CA SER A 408 -7.62 24.61 -16.10
C SER A 408 -8.04 23.57 -17.14
N ASP A 409 -9.35 23.50 -17.42
CA ASP A 409 -9.95 22.74 -18.53
C ASP A 409 -10.86 23.65 -19.38
N ASN A 410 -10.96 23.42 -20.69
CA ASN A 410 -11.68 24.29 -21.62
C ASN A 410 -12.27 23.59 -22.86
N GLU A 411 -13.38 24.14 -23.36
CA GLU A 411 -14.10 23.69 -24.54
C GLU A 411 -14.41 24.89 -25.46
N THR A 412 -13.86 24.86 -26.67
CA THR A 412 -14.28 25.77 -27.76
C THR A 412 -15.50 25.20 -28.45
N ILE A 413 -16.68 25.78 -28.22
CA ILE A 413 -17.91 25.43 -28.92
C ILE A 413 -18.13 26.29 -30.17
N THR A 414 -18.97 25.79 -31.08
CA THR A 414 -19.50 26.51 -32.23
C THR A 414 -20.94 26.93 -31.96
N ILE A 415 -21.22 28.24 -32.05
CA ILE A 415 -22.57 28.80 -32.01
C ILE A 415 -22.93 29.30 -33.41
N THR A 416 -23.97 28.71 -34.00
CA THR A 416 -24.52 29.16 -35.29
C THR A 416 -25.73 30.06 -35.06
N VAL A 417 -25.72 31.26 -35.65
CA VAL A 417 -26.85 32.20 -35.64
C VAL A 417 -27.45 32.28 -37.04
N ASN A 418 -28.70 31.82 -37.18
CA ASN A 418 -29.43 31.87 -38.44
C ASN A 418 -30.14 33.23 -38.64
N ASP A 419 -30.25 33.70 -39.88
CA ASP A 419 -31.09 34.85 -40.25
C ASP A 419 -32.56 34.43 -40.35
N VAL A 420 -33.43 35.04 -39.55
CA VAL A 420 -34.89 34.88 -39.70
C VAL A 420 -35.36 35.74 -40.87
N THR A 421 -35.27 35.18 -42.06
CA THR A 421 -35.90 35.77 -43.25
C THR A 421 -37.42 35.59 -43.24
N PHE A 422 -38.15 36.59 -43.73
CA PHE A 422 -39.55 36.50 -44.08
C PHE A 422 -39.76 36.70 -45.59
N ASP A 423 -40.76 36.00 -46.13
CA ASP A 423 -41.12 36.04 -47.55
C ASP A 423 -42.30 36.96 -47.80
N THR A 424 -42.29 37.65 -48.95
CA THR A 424 -43.44 38.39 -49.48
C THR A 424 -43.67 37.96 -50.92
N GLU A 425 -44.82 37.34 -51.21
CA GLU A 425 -45.24 37.05 -52.59
C GLU A 425 -45.63 38.34 -53.31
N LEU A 426 -45.13 38.51 -54.54
CA LEU A 426 -45.45 39.61 -55.45
C LEU A 426 -46.09 38.99 -56.69
N THR A 427 -47.37 39.25 -56.93
CA THR A 427 -48.11 38.77 -58.11
C THR A 427 -47.68 39.52 -59.37
N ASP A 428 -47.78 38.90 -60.56
CA ASP A 428 -47.55 39.60 -61.84
C ASP A 428 -48.31 40.94 -61.93
N GLY A 429 -47.66 41.96 -62.49
CA GLY A 429 -48.13 43.33 -62.49
C GLY A 429 -47.74 44.10 -61.24
N TRP A 430 -48.63 44.98 -60.77
CA TRP A 430 -48.34 45.93 -59.69
C TRP A 430 -48.65 45.35 -58.30
N ASN A 431 -47.73 45.58 -57.37
CA ASN A 431 -47.80 45.26 -55.95
C ASN A 431 -47.57 46.55 -55.12
N LEU A 432 -47.92 46.53 -53.84
CA LEU A 432 -47.74 47.65 -52.92
C LEU A 432 -47.01 47.16 -51.66
N ILE A 433 -45.72 47.47 -51.55
CA ILE A 433 -44.83 46.88 -50.54
C ILE A 433 -44.01 47.92 -49.76
N ALA A 434 -43.63 47.55 -48.54
CA ALA A 434 -42.82 48.38 -47.65
C ALA A 434 -41.34 48.32 -48.04
N TRP A 435 -40.63 49.44 -47.95
CA TRP A 435 -39.19 49.43 -47.72
C TRP A 435 -38.93 49.18 -46.22
N VAL A 436 -38.33 48.04 -45.90
CA VAL A 436 -38.18 47.54 -44.52
C VAL A 436 -36.75 47.61 -43.99
N ALA A 437 -35.77 48.03 -44.80
CA ALA A 437 -34.37 48.09 -44.39
C ALA A 437 -34.14 49.11 -43.25
N GLU A 438 -33.09 48.91 -42.44
CA GLU A 438 -32.85 49.76 -41.27
C GLU A 438 -32.57 51.23 -41.59
N THR A 439 -32.09 51.50 -42.80
CA THR A 439 -31.75 52.84 -43.29
C THR A 439 -32.57 53.18 -44.54
N ASN A 440 -32.56 54.47 -44.90
CA ASN A 440 -33.02 54.90 -46.22
C ASN A 440 -32.03 54.42 -47.29
N GLY A 441 -32.53 53.88 -48.38
CA GLY A 441 -31.74 53.45 -49.54
C GLY A 441 -32.18 54.17 -50.82
N THR A 442 -31.97 53.53 -51.96
CA THR A 442 -32.36 54.01 -53.29
C THR A 442 -33.30 53.03 -54.00
N ALA A 443 -34.07 53.53 -54.97
CA ALA A 443 -34.95 52.69 -55.80
C ALA A 443 -34.17 51.62 -56.58
N GLY A 444 -32.90 51.88 -56.93
CA GLY A 444 -31.98 50.91 -57.52
C GLY A 444 -31.62 49.76 -56.58
N GLU A 445 -31.31 50.04 -55.32
CA GLU A 445 -31.05 49.01 -54.30
C GLU A 445 -32.32 48.18 -54.06
N PHE A 446 -33.49 48.82 -53.92
CA PHE A 446 -34.75 48.10 -53.73
C PHE A 446 -35.11 47.24 -54.94
N ALA A 447 -34.79 47.68 -56.16
CA ALA A 447 -34.95 46.86 -57.36
C ALA A 447 -34.01 45.65 -57.38
N SER A 448 -32.76 45.80 -56.92
CA SER A 448 -31.79 44.71 -56.90
C SER A 448 -32.19 43.53 -56.01
N MET A 449 -33.04 43.78 -55.01
CA MET A 449 -33.60 42.76 -54.11
C MET A 449 -34.77 41.96 -54.71
N ILE A 450 -35.37 42.42 -55.83
CA ILE A 450 -36.65 41.90 -56.32
C ILE A 450 -36.46 41.24 -57.69
N PRO A 451 -36.62 39.90 -57.83
CA PRO A 451 -36.60 39.27 -59.14
C PRO A 451 -37.72 39.79 -60.04
N ASN A 452 -37.50 39.80 -61.36
CA ASN A 452 -38.50 40.18 -62.36
C ASN A 452 -39.08 41.61 -62.22
N VAL A 453 -38.45 42.52 -61.48
CA VAL A 453 -38.90 43.92 -61.35
C VAL A 453 -38.72 44.71 -62.66
N ALA A 454 -39.77 45.43 -63.07
CA ALA A 454 -39.75 46.36 -64.21
C ALA A 454 -39.81 47.83 -63.77
N TYR A 455 -40.49 48.15 -62.66
CA TYR A 455 -40.57 49.52 -62.13
C TYR A 455 -40.69 49.52 -60.61
N ILE A 456 -40.07 50.50 -59.98
CA ILE A 456 -40.39 50.93 -58.60
C ILE A 456 -40.88 52.37 -58.67
N THR A 457 -42.00 52.65 -58.02
CA THR A 457 -42.72 53.91 -58.18
C THR A 457 -43.07 54.52 -56.83
N GLU A 458 -42.57 55.73 -56.58
CA GLU A 458 -43.06 56.58 -55.50
C GLU A 458 -44.25 57.43 -55.99
N LYS A 459 -45.25 57.60 -55.12
CA LYS A 459 -46.35 58.54 -55.33
C LYS A 459 -46.13 59.78 -54.48
N ASN A 460 -45.94 60.92 -55.12
CA ASN A 460 -45.91 62.21 -54.46
C ASN A 460 -47.35 62.61 -54.07
N LEU A 461 -47.72 62.37 -52.83
CA LEU A 461 -49.09 62.55 -52.34
C LEU A 461 -49.56 64.00 -52.34
N THR A 462 -48.64 64.97 -52.22
CA THR A 462 -48.92 66.41 -52.26
C THR A 462 -49.35 66.90 -53.65
N THR A 463 -48.81 66.30 -54.72
CA THR A 463 -49.10 66.68 -56.11
C THR A 463 -49.95 65.65 -56.87
N GLY A 464 -50.13 64.45 -56.32
CA GLY A 464 -50.79 63.31 -56.98
C GLY A 464 -49.93 62.59 -58.02
N ASN A 465 -48.74 63.11 -58.34
CA ASN A 465 -47.86 62.58 -59.38
C ASN A 465 -47.14 61.30 -58.96
N TYR A 466 -46.78 60.48 -59.94
CA TYR A 466 -45.99 59.24 -59.75
C TYR A 466 -44.60 59.42 -60.38
N VAL A 467 -43.56 59.03 -59.66
CA VAL A 467 -42.17 59.02 -60.13
C VAL A 467 -41.75 57.57 -60.31
N ASN A 468 -41.42 57.18 -61.54
CA ASN A 468 -41.07 55.82 -61.90
C ASN A 468 -39.54 55.67 -62.05
N PHE A 469 -38.94 54.82 -61.22
CA PHE A 469 -37.60 54.28 -61.44
C PHE A 469 -37.68 53.05 -62.36
N ASN A 470 -36.80 52.97 -63.36
CA ASN A 470 -36.66 51.83 -64.26
C ASN A 470 -35.30 51.13 -64.01
N PRO A 471 -35.27 49.89 -63.51
CA PRO A 471 -34.02 49.15 -63.29
C PRO A 471 -33.19 48.92 -64.56
N SER A 472 -33.82 48.94 -65.74
CA SER A 472 -33.12 48.86 -67.04
C SER A 472 -32.51 50.21 -67.50
N ALA A 473 -32.78 51.30 -66.79
CA ALA A 473 -32.21 52.63 -67.04
C ALA A 473 -31.83 53.32 -65.71
N PRO A 474 -30.91 52.73 -64.91
CA PRO A 474 -30.77 53.00 -63.48
C PRO A 474 -30.23 54.40 -63.11
N THR A 475 -29.85 55.21 -64.09
CA THR A 475 -29.46 56.61 -63.91
C THR A 475 -30.64 57.59 -63.91
N GLU A 476 -31.82 57.17 -64.37
CA GLU A 476 -33.03 58.00 -64.39
C GLU A 476 -33.90 57.74 -63.15
N ASN A 477 -34.38 58.82 -62.51
CA ASN A 477 -35.34 58.77 -61.41
C ASN A 477 -34.99 57.83 -60.24
N ASN A 478 -33.70 57.60 -59.95
CA ASN A 478 -33.28 56.79 -58.80
C ASN A 478 -33.49 57.56 -57.47
N PHE A 479 -34.74 57.60 -57.01
CA PHE A 479 -35.15 58.30 -55.80
C PHE A 479 -34.77 57.55 -54.52
N THR A 480 -34.69 58.28 -53.40
CA THR A 480 -34.47 57.71 -52.07
C THR A 480 -35.69 56.91 -51.62
N VAL A 481 -35.51 55.63 -51.27
CA VAL A 481 -36.52 54.85 -50.56
C VAL A 481 -36.35 55.04 -49.05
N VAL A 482 -37.46 55.34 -48.37
CA VAL A 482 -37.47 55.73 -46.95
C VAL A 482 -37.96 54.57 -46.09
N LYS A 483 -37.29 54.31 -44.96
CA LYS A 483 -37.68 53.27 -43.99
C LYS A 483 -39.17 53.38 -43.67
N GLY A 484 -39.88 52.25 -43.63
CA GLY A 484 -41.30 52.23 -43.27
C GLY A 484 -42.26 52.93 -44.24
N ARG A 485 -41.80 53.45 -45.39
CA ARG A 485 -42.68 53.95 -46.47
C ARG A 485 -43.05 52.82 -47.42
N GLY A 486 -44.25 52.91 -47.99
CA GLY A 486 -44.74 52.01 -49.03
C GLY A 486 -44.49 52.53 -50.44
N TYR A 487 -44.15 51.62 -51.36
CA TYR A 487 -43.87 51.88 -52.76
C TYR A 487 -44.66 50.93 -53.66
N TYR A 488 -45.06 51.39 -54.84
CA TYR A 488 -45.60 50.50 -55.85
C TYR A 488 -44.44 49.81 -56.56
N VAL A 489 -44.51 48.49 -56.71
CA VAL A 489 -43.51 47.72 -57.46
C VAL A 489 -44.20 46.92 -58.55
N LYS A 490 -43.77 47.09 -59.80
CA LYS A 490 -44.22 46.26 -60.91
C LYS A 490 -43.24 45.12 -61.13
N VAL A 491 -43.71 43.87 -61.03
CA VAL A 491 -43.01 42.69 -61.53
C VAL A 491 -43.65 42.22 -62.85
N ILE A 492 -42.93 41.41 -63.64
CA ILE A 492 -43.39 40.87 -64.94
C ILE A 492 -43.65 39.36 -64.92
N ALA A 493 -43.53 38.75 -63.75
CA ALA A 493 -43.91 37.39 -63.41
C ALA A 493 -44.04 37.32 -61.88
N THR A 494 -44.90 36.45 -61.37
CA THR A 494 -45.02 36.22 -59.92
C THR A 494 -43.68 35.79 -59.33
N THR A 495 -43.30 36.37 -58.20
CA THR A 495 -42.02 36.11 -57.51
C THR A 495 -42.15 36.22 -56.00
N THR A 496 -41.22 35.63 -55.27
CA THR A 496 -41.04 35.91 -53.84
C THR A 496 -39.96 36.98 -53.63
N LEU A 497 -40.14 37.82 -52.62
CA LEU A 497 -39.14 38.73 -52.06
C LEU A 497 -38.83 38.27 -50.63
N ALA A 498 -37.72 37.53 -50.48
CA ALA A 498 -37.17 37.12 -49.19
C ALA A 498 -36.37 38.27 -48.55
N ARG A 499 -36.56 38.52 -47.26
CA ARG A 499 -35.93 39.63 -46.53
C ARG A 499 -35.63 39.27 -45.08
N SER A 500 -34.44 39.59 -44.58
CA SER A 500 -34.10 39.50 -43.15
C SER A 500 -35.08 40.32 -42.32
N ARG A 501 -35.51 39.79 -41.17
CA ARG A 501 -36.54 40.41 -40.30
C ARG A 501 -35.96 41.59 -39.52
N ILE A 502 -36.54 42.78 -39.71
CA ILE A 502 -36.13 44.01 -39.03
C ILE A 502 -37.23 44.46 -38.07
N ASP A 503 -36.95 44.35 -36.78
CA ASP A 503 -37.85 44.71 -35.68
C ASP A 503 -37.36 46.02 -35.01
N ASP A 504 -37.77 47.17 -35.56
CA ASP A 504 -37.58 48.45 -34.86
C ASP A 504 -38.40 48.45 -33.56
N ALA A 505 -37.72 48.46 -32.41
CA ALA A 505 -38.38 48.51 -31.09
C ALA A 505 -39.37 49.68 -30.95
N THR A 506 -39.09 50.80 -31.64
CA THR A 506 -40.07 51.87 -31.90
C THR A 506 -39.81 52.54 -33.25
N TYR A 507 -40.87 52.73 -34.05
CA TYR A 507 -40.82 53.49 -35.31
C TYR A 507 -41.84 54.63 -35.29
N THR A 508 -41.41 55.87 -35.51
CA THR A 508 -42.29 57.04 -35.55
C THR A 508 -42.62 57.46 -36.99
N THR A 509 -43.91 57.49 -37.32
CA THR A 509 -44.44 57.98 -38.60
C THR A 509 -45.14 59.31 -38.41
N VAL A 510 -44.83 60.34 -39.21
CA VAL A 510 -45.71 61.51 -39.34
C VAL A 510 -46.66 61.27 -40.52
N LEU A 511 -47.97 61.33 -40.26
CA LEU A 511 -49.03 61.17 -41.24
C LEU A 511 -49.70 62.54 -41.50
N PRO A 512 -49.44 63.22 -42.62
CA PRO A 512 -50.11 64.47 -42.97
C PRO A 512 -51.62 64.29 -43.17
N ALA A 513 -52.38 65.35 -42.91
CA ALA A 513 -53.82 65.41 -43.13
C ALA A 513 -54.20 65.02 -44.58
N GLY A 514 -55.11 64.07 -44.75
CA GLY A 514 -55.42 63.47 -46.05
C GLY A 514 -54.88 62.04 -46.18
N TRP A 515 -54.53 61.63 -47.40
CA TRP A 515 -54.08 60.27 -47.71
C TRP A 515 -52.56 60.14 -47.62
N SER A 516 -52.09 59.12 -46.90
CA SER A 516 -50.69 58.71 -46.78
C SER A 516 -50.51 57.23 -47.18
N ILE A 517 -49.29 56.84 -47.54
CA ILE A 517 -48.89 55.43 -47.73
C ILE A 517 -47.82 55.08 -46.69
N PHE A 518 -48.02 53.99 -45.97
CA PHE A 518 -47.06 53.44 -45.01
C PHE A 518 -46.77 51.97 -45.31
N GLY A 519 -45.58 51.52 -44.96
CA GLY A 519 -45.18 50.12 -44.99
C GLY A 519 -45.34 49.48 -43.61
N TRP A 520 -45.90 48.29 -43.53
CA TRP A 520 -45.96 47.51 -42.28
C TRP A 520 -44.62 46.83 -42.02
N THR A 521 -44.04 47.08 -40.83
CA THR A 521 -42.70 46.63 -40.45
C THR A 521 -42.70 45.73 -39.21
N ASN A 522 -43.84 45.55 -38.55
CA ASN A 522 -43.95 44.69 -37.37
C ASN A 522 -44.13 43.22 -37.79
N ALA A 523 -43.41 42.31 -37.15
CA ALA A 523 -43.62 40.88 -37.31
C ALA A 523 -44.96 40.40 -36.68
N THR A 524 -45.45 41.11 -35.67
CA THR A 524 -46.81 40.93 -35.14
C THR A 524 -47.83 41.39 -36.17
N ASN A 525 -48.58 40.47 -36.76
CA ASN A 525 -49.71 40.81 -37.63
C ASN A 525 -50.83 41.44 -36.79
N MET A 526 -51.26 42.65 -37.14
CA MET A 526 -52.40 43.34 -36.52
C MET A 526 -53.54 43.52 -37.52
N THR A 527 -54.78 43.58 -37.05
CA THR A 527 -55.93 43.92 -37.90
C THR A 527 -55.98 45.42 -38.22
N ALA A 528 -56.66 45.78 -39.30
CA ALA A 528 -56.90 47.18 -39.66
C ALA A 528 -57.62 47.94 -38.53
N GLU A 529 -58.52 47.29 -37.81
CA GLU A 529 -59.14 47.85 -36.60
C GLU A 529 -58.13 48.15 -35.49
N GLN A 530 -57.24 47.20 -35.16
CA GLN A 530 -56.20 47.42 -34.15
C GLN A 530 -55.26 48.57 -34.54
N VAL A 531 -54.85 48.64 -35.81
CA VAL A 531 -53.97 49.70 -36.32
C VAL A 531 -54.68 51.06 -36.38
N ALA A 532 -55.97 51.11 -36.71
CA ALA A 532 -56.74 52.34 -36.67
C ALA A 532 -56.91 52.87 -35.23
N ASN A 533 -57.09 51.98 -34.26
CA ASN A 533 -57.16 52.34 -32.84
C ASN A 533 -55.81 52.85 -32.30
N ASP A 534 -54.69 52.30 -32.77
CA ASP A 534 -53.32 52.71 -32.42
C ASP A 534 -52.93 54.08 -33.04
N ILE A 535 -53.39 54.36 -34.27
CA ILE A 535 -53.32 55.71 -34.89
C ILE A 535 -54.27 56.71 -34.20
N GLY A 536 -55.31 56.20 -33.53
CA GLY A 536 -56.28 56.98 -32.77
C GLY A 536 -57.36 57.67 -33.60
N SER A 537 -58.13 58.54 -32.95
CA SER A 537 -59.38 59.12 -33.46
C SER A 537 -59.25 60.00 -34.73
N ASN A 538 -58.04 60.28 -35.19
CA ASN A 538 -57.81 60.94 -36.47
C ASN A 538 -57.91 59.98 -37.67
N CYS A 539 -57.81 58.66 -37.47
CA CYS A 539 -57.89 57.68 -38.55
C CYS A 539 -59.30 57.62 -39.14
N GLN A 540 -59.42 57.93 -40.44
CA GLN A 540 -60.68 57.88 -41.20
C GLN A 540 -60.83 56.60 -42.02
N TYR A 541 -59.74 56.10 -42.59
CA TYR A 541 -59.72 54.89 -43.42
C TYR A 541 -58.34 54.22 -43.36
N LEU A 542 -58.34 52.89 -43.45
CA LEU A 542 -57.17 52.11 -43.85
C LEU A 542 -57.53 51.33 -45.12
N THR A 543 -56.62 51.30 -46.09
CA THR A 543 -56.87 50.66 -47.38
C THR A 543 -55.76 49.69 -47.72
N MET A 544 -56.14 48.43 -47.94
CA MET A 544 -55.31 47.42 -48.58
C MET A 544 -55.54 47.47 -50.09
N ARG A 545 -54.49 47.26 -50.89
CA ARG A 545 -54.67 46.82 -52.28
C ARG A 545 -54.49 45.32 -52.31
N ASP A 546 -55.55 44.59 -52.66
CA ASP A 546 -55.50 43.16 -52.92
C ASP A 546 -54.52 42.90 -54.08
N PRO A 547 -53.46 42.08 -53.89
CA PRO A 547 -52.53 41.75 -54.96
C PRO A 547 -53.18 40.87 -56.04
N ALA A 548 -54.00 39.90 -55.65
CA ALA A 548 -54.58 38.89 -56.55
C ALA A 548 -55.67 39.44 -57.47
N THR A 549 -56.52 40.36 -56.97
CA THR A 549 -57.57 41.00 -57.81
C THR A 549 -57.23 42.43 -58.23
N GLY A 550 -56.20 43.04 -57.64
CA GLY A 550 -55.81 44.43 -57.88
C GLY A 550 -56.74 45.50 -57.30
N ASN A 551 -57.83 45.10 -56.64
CA ASN A 551 -58.85 45.98 -56.07
C ASN A 551 -58.40 46.64 -54.75
N TYR A 552 -59.11 47.69 -54.34
CA TYR A 552 -58.87 48.39 -53.07
C TYR A 552 -59.93 48.00 -52.04
N ILE A 553 -59.49 47.39 -50.95
CA ILE A 553 -60.32 46.99 -49.81
C ILE A 553 -60.18 48.06 -48.73
N ASN A 554 -61.28 48.76 -48.44
CA ASN A 554 -61.30 49.92 -47.55
C ASN A 554 -61.95 49.56 -46.21
N PHE A 555 -61.15 49.57 -45.15
CA PHE A 555 -61.60 49.53 -43.77
C PHE A 555 -61.97 50.94 -43.30
N ASN A 556 -63.08 51.07 -42.58
CA ASN A 556 -63.56 52.33 -41.99
C ASN A 556 -63.70 52.12 -40.46
N PRO A 557 -62.93 52.84 -39.62
CA PRO A 557 -63.03 52.70 -38.16
C PRO A 557 -64.42 53.04 -37.58
N ALA A 558 -65.26 53.78 -38.31
CA ALA A 558 -66.64 54.05 -37.93
C ALA A 558 -67.62 52.89 -38.27
N ASN A 559 -67.17 51.84 -38.97
CA ASN A 559 -67.90 50.60 -39.20
C ASN A 559 -66.95 49.38 -39.19
N PRO A 560 -66.37 49.03 -38.02
CA PRO A 560 -65.24 48.10 -37.94
C PRO A 560 -65.55 46.64 -38.29
N ALA A 561 -66.84 46.28 -38.44
CA ALA A 561 -67.26 44.95 -38.87
C ALA A 561 -67.04 44.69 -40.38
N GLU A 562 -66.88 45.73 -41.19
CA GLU A 562 -66.67 45.61 -42.64
C GLU A 562 -65.20 45.75 -43.02
N ASN A 563 -64.74 44.88 -43.93
CA ASN A 563 -63.42 44.94 -44.56
C ASN A 563 -62.21 44.97 -43.59
N ASN A 564 -62.35 44.45 -42.37
CA ASN A 564 -61.26 44.37 -41.40
C ASN A 564 -60.25 43.31 -41.86
N PHE A 565 -59.09 43.76 -42.35
CA PHE A 565 -58.04 42.91 -42.92
C PHE A 565 -56.80 42.84 -42.01
N ASN A 566 -56.00 41.78 -42.13
CA ASN A 566 -54.71 41.68 -41.45
C ASN A 566 -53.65 42.49 -42.20
N LEU A 567 -52.84 43.24 -41.46
CA LEU A 567 -51.60 43.81 -41.94
C LEU A 567 -50.49 42.78 -41.79
N THR A 568 -49.71 42.59 -42.86
CA THR A 568 -48.65 41.57 -42.97
C THR A 568 -47.28 42.20 -43.14
N LEU A 569 -46.26 41.60 -42.51
CA LEU A 569 -44.89 42.11 -42.52
C LEU A 569 -44.38 42.36 -43.95
N GLY A 570 -43.93 43.58 -44.21
CA GLY A 570 -43.34 43.98 -45.48
C GLY A 570 -44.33 44.36 -46.59
N THR A 571 -45.63 44.29 -46.35
CA THR A 571 -46.69 44.83 -47.23
C THR A 571 -46.91 46.33 -46.94
N ALA A 572 -47.43 47.10 -47.91
CA ALA A 572 -47.78 48.50 -47.69
C ALA A 572 -49.27 48.80 -47.92
N TYR A 573 -49.73 49.84 -47.22
CA TYR A 573 -51.14 50.19 -47.06
C TYR A 573 -51.31 51.70 -47.16
N TYR A 574 -52.54 52.14 -47.47
CA TYR A 574 -52.90 53.55 -47.35
C TYR A 574 -53.56 53.78 -46.00
N VAL A 575 -53.32 54.96 -45.44
CA VAL A 575 -54.10 55.52 -44.33
C VAL A 575 -54.66 56.86 -44.76
N LYS A 576 -55.88 57.18 -44.32
CA LYS A 576 -56.40 58.54 -44.37
C LYS A 576 -56.57 59.09 -42.96
N VAL A 577 -55.95 60.21 -42.65
CA VAL A 577 -56.14 60.93 -41.37
C VAL A 577 -56.84 62.28 -41.56
N SER A 578 -57.65 62.68 -40.58
CA SER A 578 -58.40 63.94 -40.57
C SER A 578 -57.52 65.18 -40.38
N SER A 579 -56.42 65.02 -39.65
CA SER A 579 -55.42 66.03 -39.29
C SER A 579 -54.03 65.40 -39.22
N GLU A 580 -52.98 66.21 -39.20
CA GLU A 580 -51.61 65.68 -39.06
C GLU A 580 -51.45 64.90 -37.76
N THR A 581 -50.94 63.67 -37.86
CA THR A 581 -50.91 62.70 -36.76
C THR A 581 -49.53 62.05 -36.69
N THR A 582 -48.85 62.18 -35.54
CA THR A 582 -47.62 61.45 -35.25
C THR A 582 -47.98 60.09 -34.65
N TRP A 583 -47.79 59.03 -35.43
CA TRP A 583 -48.06 57.65 -35.06
C TRP A 583 -46.76 56.96 -34.62
N ILE A 584 -46.67 56.60 -33.34
CA ILE A 584 -45.54 55.85 -32.78
C ILE A 584 -45.92 54.38 -32.75
N ARG A 585 -45.24 53.57 -33.56
CA ARG A 585 -45.38 52.11 -33.60
C ARG A 585 -44.40 51.49 -32.63
N ASN A 586 -44.90 50.73 -31.67
CA ASN A 586 -44.09 49.79 -30.87
C ASN A 586 -44.07 48.44 -31.61
N ALA A 587 -43.06 47.60 -31.38
CA ALA A 587 -42.88 46.29 -32.06
C ALA A 587 -43.98 45.26 -31.75
#